data_AF-A0A2D6ZPI7-F1
#
_entry.id   AF-A0A2D6ZPI7-F1
#
_cell.length_a   1.000
_cell.length_b   1.000
_cell.length_c   1.000
_cell.angle_alpha   90.00
_cell.angle_beta   90.00
_cell.angle_gamma   90.00
#
_symmetry.space_group_name_H-M   'P 1'
#
loop_
_entity.id
_entity.type
_entity.pdbx_description
1 polymer ?
#
loop_
_entity_poly.entity_id
_entity_poly.type
_entity_poly.pdbx_seq_one_letter_code
_entity_poly.pdbx_strand_id
1 'polypeptide(L)' 'MTKKMKLYDFPKAPNPRRVKIFAHEKDIELELINCDMGKREHK' A
#
# COMPACT_ATOMS: atom_id res chain seq x y z
N MET A 1 16.91 -2.85 -13.53
CA MET A 1 16.06 -2.05 -12.63
C MET A 1 15.24 -3.01 -11.79
N THR A 2 15.40 -2.99 -10.47
CA THR A 2 14.60 -3.81 -9.56
C THR A 2 13.15 -3.32 -9.59
N LYS A 3 12.21 -4.25 -9.72
CA LYS A 3 10.77 -3.94 -9.73
C LYS A 3 10.37 -3.47 -8.32
N LYS A 4 9.71 -2.31 -8.20
CA LYS A 4 9.20 -1.82 -6.91
C LYS A 4 8.09 -2.74 -6.40
N MET A 5 8.01 -2.94 -5.09
CA MET A 5 6.93 -3.70 -4.46
C MET A 5 5.63 -2.90 -4.54
N LYS A 6 4.51 -3.58 -4.80
CA LYS A 6 3.19 -2.95 -4.84
C LYS A 6 2.51 -3.02 -3.47
N LEU A 7 1.96 -1.91 -3.00
CA LEU A 7 1.07 -1.85 -1.86
C LEU A 7 -0.33 -1.46 -2.34
N TYR A 8 -1.27 -2.39 -2.22
CA TYR A 8 -2.68 -2.10 -2.40
C TYR A 8 -3.19 -1.37 -1.17
N ASP A 9 -3.60 -0.12 -1.36
CA ASP A 9 -3.91 0.84 -0.31
C ASP A 9 -5.35 1.35 -0.45
N PHE A 10 -5.93 1.72 0.68
CA PHE A 10 -7.15 2.49 0.74
C PHE A 10 -6.95 3.55 1.83
N PRO A 11 -7.23 4.85 1.59
CA PRO A 11 -6.81 5.93 2.50
C PRO A 11 -7.22 5.76 3.97
N LYS A 12 -8.33 5.08 4.25
CA LYS A 12 -8.84 4.85 5.61
C LYS A 12 -8.47 3.47 6.20
N ALA A 13 -7.75 2.64 5.47
CA ALA A 13 -7.41 1.29 5.90
C ALA A 13 -6.22 1.31 6.88
N PRO A 14 -6.35 0.71 8.08
CA PRO A 14 -5.31 0.77 9.10
C PRO A 14 -4.06 -0.04 8.73
N ASN A 15 -4.22 -1.15 8.01
CA ASN A 15 -3.10 -2.05 7.70
C ASN A 15 -2.15 -1.48 6.64
N PRO A 16 -2.60 -1.00 5.47
CA PRO A 16 -1.73 -0.31 4.51
C PRO A 16 -0.99 0.89 5.11
N ARG A 17 -1.64 1.64 6.03
CA ARG A 17 -0.96 2.73 6.75
C ARG A 17 0.25 2.25 7.53
N ARG A 18 0.15 1.13 8.26
CA ARG A 18 1.28 0.55 9.01
C ARG A 18 2.41 0.09 8.09
N VAL A 19 2.07 -0.48 6.93
CA VAL A 19 3.06 -0.89 5.93
C VAL A 19 3.81 0.32 5.37
N LYS A 20 3.12 1.43 5.08
CA LYS A 20 3.78 2.68 4.62
C LYS A 20 4.76 3.24 5.65
N ILE A 21 4.39 3.25 6.93
CA ILE A 21 5.28 3.69 8.02
C ILE A 21 6.54 2.82 8.06
N PHE A 22 6.37 1.49 8.10
CA PHE A 22 7.50 0.57 8.11
C PHE A 22 8.39 0.70 6.86
N ALA A 23 7.79 0.83 5.68
CA ALA A 23 8.54 0.99 4.43
C ALA A 23 9.36 2.27 4.42
N HIS A 24 8.79 3.38 4.89
CA HIS A 24 9.50 4.65 5.06
C HIS A 24 10.67 4.53 6.04
N GLU A 25 10.49 3.85 7.18
CA GLU A 25 11.56 3.61 8.16
C GLU A 25 12.72 2.74 7.63
N LYS A 26 12.52 2.03 6.52
CA LYS A 26 13.46 1.07 5.94
C LYS A 26 13.97 1.48 4.56
N ASP A 27 13.68 2.69 4.11
CA ASP A 27 14.01 3.18 2.76
C ASP A 27 13.51 2.23 1.65
N ILE A 28 12.34 1.62 1.85
CA ILE A 28 11.69 0.74 0.87
C ILE A 28 10.72 1.56 0.02
N GLU A 29 11.00 1.65 -1.27
CA GLU A 29 10.09 2.28 -2.21
C GLU A 29 8.91 1.36 -2.57
N LEU A 30 7.69 1.89 -2.45
CA LEU A 30 6.44 1.19 -2.78
C LEU A 30 5.71 1.89 -3.93
N GLU A 31 5.14 1.10 -4.83
CA GLU A 31 4.11 1.54 -5.77
C GLU A 31 2.75 1.42 -5.08
N LEU A 32 2.06 2.55 -4.89
CA LEU A 32 0.75 2.58 -4.23
C LEU A 32 -0.36 2.35 -5.26
N ILE A 33 -1.15 1.30 -5.06
CA ILE A 33 -2.30 0.97 -5.91
C ILE A 33 -3.56 1.18 -5.09
N ASN A 34 -4.45 2.08 -5.52
CA ASN A 34 -5.72 2.27 -4.83
C ASN A 34 -6.62 1.03 -4.99
N CYS A 35 -7.08 0.46 -3.87
CA CYS A 35 -8.09 -0.59 -3.79
C CYS A 35 -9.38 0.04 -3.26
N ASP A 36 -10.38 0.20 -4.13
CA ASP A 36 -11.67 0.79 -3.79
C ASP A 36 -12.51 -0.18 -2.95
N MET A 37 -12.59 0.12 -1.65
CA MET A 37 -13.38 -0.65 -0.70
C MET A 37 -14.88 -0.53 -0.94
N GLY A 38 -15.36 0.59 -1.49
CA GLY A 38 -16.77 0.81 -1.84
C GLY A 38 -17.22 -0.07 -3.00
N LYS A 39 -16.31 -0.35 -3.94
CA LYS A 39 -16.52 -1.31 -5.05
C LYS A 39 -16.22 -2.77 -4.69
N ARG A 40 -15.78 -3.04 -3.45
CA ARG A 40 -15.39 -4.37 -2.98
C ARG A 40 -14.19 -4.99 -3.73
N GLU A 41 -13.23 -4.18 -4.17
CA GLU A 41 -12.02 -4.65 -4.88
C GLU A 41 -11.06 -5.48 -4.00
N HIS A 42 -11.32 -5.58 -2.70
CA HIS A 42 -10.56 -6.39 -1.74
C HIS A 42 -10.99 -7.86 -1.70
N LYS A 43 -11.98 -8.25 -2.49
CA LYS A 43 -12.55 -9.60 -2.52
C LYS A 43 -12.08 -10.38 -3.72
#